data_AF-A0A5N9ETS4-F1
#
_entry.id   AF-A0A5N9ETS4-F1
#
_cell.length_a   1.000
_cell.length_b   1.000
_cell.length_c   1.000
_cell.angle_alpha   90.00
_cell.angle_beta   90.00
_cell.angle_gamma   90.00
#
_symmetry.space_group_name_H-M   'P 1'
#
loop_
_entity.id
_entity.type
_entity.pdbx_description
1 polymer ?
#
loop_
_entity_poly.entity_id
_entity_poly.type
_entity_poly.pdbx_seq_one_letter_code
_entity_poly.pdbx_strand_id
1 'polypeptide(L)'
;MFKLYTKYGDNGQTGLLYGGRVSKDDIRCNAYGTVDEIISSLGLARSFSTSEEVNKYLRVIQVELFTVGSELATDVNMYETMKSNFKVIGQDNIDYLEKLLDYITPKLE
;
A
#
# COMPACT_ATOMS: atom_id res chain seq x y z
N MET A 1 5.86 17.58 22.07
CA MET A 1 4.57 17.24 21.43
C MET A 1 4.82 16.97 19.96
N PHE A 2 4.55 15.75 19.47
CA PHE A 2 4.74 15.38 18.06
C PHE A 2 3.72 16.14 17.21
N LYS A 3 4.17 16.85 16.17
CA LYS A 3 3.28 17.52 15.20
C LYS A 3 3.22 16.68 13.95
N LEU A 4 2.01 16.40 13.47
CA LEU A 4 1.79 15.67 12.23
C LEU A 4 2.30 16.47 11.00
N TYR A 5 2.12 17.79 10.99
CA TYR A 5 2.65 18.66 9.93
C TYR A 5 4.07 19.14 10.27
N THR A 6 5.01 18.92 9.36
CA THR A 6 6.43 19.30 9.54
C THR A 6 6.85 20.51 8.70
N LYS A 7 6.05 20.88 7.68
CA LYS A 7 6.37 21.88 6.65
C LYS A 7 7.56 21.54 5.75
N TYR A 8 8.20 20.39 5.94
CA TYR A 8 9.34 19.98 5.12
C TYR A 8 8.98 19.73 3.65
N GLY A 9 7.70 19.62 3.31
CA GLY A 9 7.25 19.46 1.93
C GLY A 9 6.73 20.74 1.27
N ASP A 10 6.84 21.89 1.92
CA ASP A 10 6.28 23.16 1.42
C ASP A 10 7.03 23.65 0.16
N ASN A 11 8.27 23.19 -0.06
CA ASN A 11 9.05 23.49 -1.26
C ASN A 11 8.75 22.55 -2.45
N GLY A 12 7.68 21.74 -2.37
CA GLY A 12 7.30 20.82 -3.43
C GLY A 12 8.04 19.48 -3.42
N GLN A 13 8.89 19.21 -2.43
CA GLN A 13 9.60 17.92 -2.31
C GLN A 13 9.05 17.06 -1.17
N THR A 14 9.31 15.75 -1.23
CA THR A 14 9.03 14.81 -0.14
C THR A 14 10.19 13.84 0.05
N GLY A 15 10.26 13.20 1.22
CA GLY A 15 11.26 12.17 1.51
C GLY A 15 10.79 10.79 1.04
N LEU A 16 11.75 9.95 0.62
CA LEU A 16 11.53 8.52 0.42
C LEU A 16 11.89 7.74 1.70
N LEU A 17 11.38 6.52 1.82
CA LEU A 17 11.76 5.59 2.87
C LEU A 17 13.23 5.19 2.70
N TYR A 18 13.97 5.16 3.81
CA TYR A 18 15.42 4.96 3.85
C TYR A 18 16.28 6.04 3.16
N GLY A 19 15.72 7.21 2.88
CA GLY A 19 16.48 8.40 2.53
C GLY A 19 16.22 8.89 1.12
N GLY A 20 16.85 10.01 0.76
CA GLY A 20 16.57 10.71 -0.49
C GLY A 20 15.34 11.62 -0.40
N ARG A 21 15.31 12.62 -1.29
CA ARG A 21 14.17 13.51 -1.48
C ARG A 21 13.87 13.63 -2.96
N VAL A 22 12.60 13.65 -3.27
CA VAL A 22 12.08 13.69 -4.64
C VAL A 22 11.08 14.82 -4.79
N SER A 23 10.83 15.26 -6.03
CA SER A 23 9.68 16.12 -6.31
C SER A 23 8.39 15.39 -5.92
N LYS A 24 7.38 16.10 -5.43
CA LYS A 24 6.04 15.54 -5.22
C LYS A 24 5.39 15.05 -6.52
N ASP A 25 5.87 15.54 -7.66
CA ASP A 25 5.43 15.12 -9.00
C ASP A 25 6.26 13.95 -9.57
N ASP A 26 7.20 13.38 -8.80
CA ASP A 26 7.94 12.17 -9.21
C ASP A 26 6.98 11.00 -9.43
N ILE A 27 7.24 10.17 -10.45
CA ILE A 27 6.41 9.02 -10.80
C ILE A 27 6.21 8.06 -9.63
N ARG A 28 7.19 7.95 -8.72
CA ARG A 28 7.06 7.15 -7.50
C ARG A 28 6.00 7.71 -6.57
N CYS A 29 5.98 9.03 -6.37
CA CYS A 29 4.98 9.72 -5.55
C CYS A 29 3.58 9.50 -6.06
N ASN A 30 3.41 9.55 -7.39
CA ASN A 30 2.14 9.23 -8.02
C ASN A 30 1.77 7.75 -7.76
N ALA A 31 2.69 6.82 -8.02
CA ALA A 31 2.44 5.39 -7.86
C ALA A 31 1.99 4.99 -6.43
N TYR A 32 2.77 5.33 -5.39
CA TYR A 32 2.35 5.00 -4.03
C TYR A 32 1.19 5.88 -3.53
N GLY A 33 0.99 7.06 -4.11
CA GLY A 33 -0.19 7.90 -3.86
C GLY A 33 -1.47 7.27 -4.39
N THR A 34 -1.45 6.70 -5.60
CA THR A 34 -2.58 5.92 -6.14
C THR A 34 -2.83 4.66 -5.31
N VAL A 35 -1.79 3.99 -4.81
CA VAL A 35 -1.95 2.88 -3.88
C VAL A 35 -2.66 3.32 -2.58
N ASP A 36 -2.30 4.49 -2.03
CA ASP A 36 -2.96 5.06 -0.85
C ASP A 36 -4.44 5.42 -1.12
N GLU A 37 -4.75 5.90 -2.32
CA GLU A 37 -6.13 6.12 -2.76
C GLU A 37 -6.93 4.80 -2.77
N ILE A 38 -6.36 3.71 -3.34
CA ILE A 38 -7.01 2.38 -3.33
C ILE A 38 -7.23 1.91 -1.89
N ILE A 39 -6.23 2.01 -1.01
CA ILE A 39 -6.37 1.63 0.40
C ILE A 39 -7.52 2.39 1.05
N SER A 40 -7.64 3.69 0.80
CA SER A 40 -8.70 4.55 1.32
C SER A 40 -10.08 4.15 0.77
N SER A 41 -10.19 3.88 -0.54
CA SER A 41 -11.42 3.40 -1.17
C SER A 41 -11.87 2.04 -0.62
N LEU A 42 -10.95 1.10 -0.39
CA LEU A 42 -11.26 -0.18 0.25
C LEU A 42 -11.72 0.02 1.69
N GLY A 43 -11.14 0.98 2.41
CA GLY A 43 -11.57 1.36 3.76
C GLY A 43 -13.00 1.87 3.79
N LEU A 44 -13.36 2.70 2.80
CA LEU A 44 -14.74 3.15 2.61
C LEU A 44 -15.69 1.99 2.25
N ALA A 45 -15.30 1.10 1.33
CA ALA A 45 -16.11 -0.07 1.00
C ALA A 45 -16.37 -0.98 2.22
N ARG A 46 -15.37 -1.19 3.07
CA ARG A 46 -15.50 -1.95 4.33
C ARG A 46 -16.49 -1.33 5.31
N SER A 47 -16.60 0.00 5.37
CA SER A 47 -17.53 0.66 6.30
C SER A 47 -18.99 0.44 5.91
N PHE A 48 -19.28 0.14 4.64
CA PHE A 48 -20.61 -0.21 4.15
C PHE A 48 -20.90 -1.71 4.13
N SER A 49 -19.89 -2.56 4.24
CA SER A 49 -20.05 -4.01 4.14
C SER A 49 -20.58 -4.62 5.44
N THR A 50 -21.66 -5.40 5.34
CA THR A 50 -22.21 -6.22 6.43
C THR A 50 -21.61 -7.63 6.47
N SER A 51 -20.84 -8.04 5.45
CA SER A 51 -20.21 -9.36 5.38
C SER A 51 -18.86 -9.36 6.09
N GLU A 52 -18.76 -10.16 7.17
CA GLU A 52 -17.50 -10.35 7.91
C GLU A 52 -16.42 -10.99 7.03
N GLU A 53 -16.82 -11.92 6.16
CA GLU A 53 -15.93 -12.59 5.20
C GLU A 53 -15.29 -11.57 4.24
N VAL A 54 -16.11 -10.72 3.61
CA VAL A 54 -15.62 -9.64 2.72
C VAL A 54 -14.74 -8.67 3.49
N ASN A 55 -15.14 -8.27 4.69
CA ASN A 55 -14.37 -7.35 5.52
C ASN A 55 -12.98 -7.91 5.88
N LYS A 56 -12.86 -9.23 6.07
CA LYS A 56 -11.60 -9.91 6.31
C LYS A 56 -10.70 -9.88 5.07
N TYR A 57 -11.23 -10.21 3.88
CA TYR A 57 -10.46 -10.16 2.64
C TYR A 57 -9.96 -8.75 2.33
N LEU A 58 -10.84 -7.76 2.38
CA LEU A 58 -10.47 -6.36 2.13
C LEU A 58 -9.42 -5.88 3.14
N ARG A 59 -9.49 -6.33 4.40
CA ARG A 59 -8.46 -5.99 5.40
C ARG A 59 -7.09 -6.57 5.05
N VAL A 60 -7.03 -7.83 4.60
CA VAL A 60 -5.77 -8.46 4.15
C VAL A 60 -5.18 -7.67 2.99
N ILE A 61 -6.00 -7.38 1.96
CA ILE A 61 -5.58 -6.62 0.78
C ILE A 61 -5.08 -5.22 1.16
N GLN A 62 -5.76 -4.50 2.07
CA GLN A 62 -5.28 -3.19 2.53
C GLN A 62 -3.91 -3.26 3.21
N VAL A 63 -3.63 -4.32 3.99
CA VAL A 63 -2.30 -4.50 4.62
C VAL A 63 -1.24 -4.77 3.57
N GLU A 64 -1.54 -5.62 2.58
CA GLU A 64 -0.62 -5.91 1.48
C GLU A 64 -0.32 -4.67 0.63
N LEU A 65 -1.34 -3.86 0.33
CA LEU A 65 -1.16 -2.59 -0.38
C LEU A 65 -0.31 -1.58 0.41
N PHE A 66 -0.38 -1.55 1.75
CA PHE A 66 0.56 -0.76 2.55
C PHE A 66 2.01 -1.23 2.36
N THR A 67 2.23 -2.54 2.25
CA THR A 67 3.55 -3.09 1.91
C THR A 67 3.98 -2.66 0.52
N VAL A 68 3.11 -2.76 -0.50
CA VAL A 68 3.37 -2.25 -1.87
C VAL A 68 3.80 -0.77 -1.81
N GLY A 69 3.04 0.06 -1.09
CA GLY A 69 3.35 1.48 -0.92
C GLY A 69 4.72 1.71 -0.28
N SER A 70 5.10 0.90 0.72
CA SER A 70 6.42 0.99 1.35
C SER A 70 7.57 0.62 0.41
N GLU A 71 7.38 -0.41 -0.43
CA GLU A 71 8.37 -0.81 -1.43
C GLU A 71 8.55 0.27 -2.49
N LEU A 72 7.45 0.81 -3.02
CA LEU A 72 7.46 1.90 -4.01
C LEU A 72 8.05 3.20 -3.46
N ALA A 73 7.89 3.45 -2.17
CA ALA A 73 8.42 4.64 -1.50
C ALA A 73 9.89 4.50 -1.09
N THR A 74 10.50 3.33 -1.21
CA THR A 74 11.88 3.08 -0.77
C THR A 74 12.90 3.60 -1.79
N ASP A 75 13.99 4.22 -1.32
CA ASP A 75 15.14 4.51 -2.17
C ASP A 75 15.68 3.21 -2.79
N VAL A 76 15.84 3.19 -4.11
CA VAL A 76 16.25 1.99 -4.87
C VAL A 76 17.56 1.40 -4.34
N ASN A 77 18.51 2.24 -3.89
CA ASN A 77 19.78 1.76 -3.36
C ASN A 77 19.63 1.11 -1.97
N MET A 78 18.52 1.36 -1.28
CA MET A 78 18.21 0.88 0.06
C MET A 78 17.15 -0.23 0.06
N TYR A 79 16.74 -0.73 -1.11
CA TYR A 79 15.71 -1.76 -1.22
C TYR A 79 16.09 -3.05 -0.46
N GLU A 80 17.33 -3.52 -0.56
CA GLU A 80 17.79 -4.70 0.18
C GLU A 80 17.77 -4.48 1.71
N THR A 81 18.07 -3.26 2.17
CA THR A 81 17.95 -2.90 3.58
C THR A 81 16.49 -2.93 4.02
N MET A 82 15.58 -2.37 3.24
CA MET A 82 14.14 -2.44 3.51
C MET A 82 13.66 -3.89 3.57
N LYS A 83 13.99 -4.70 2.55
CA LYS A 83 13.62 -6.11 2.44
C LYS A 83 14.14 -6.97 3.60
N SER A 84 15.28 -6.63 4.19
CA SER A 84 15.79 -7.32 5.38
C SER A 84 15.04 -6.98 6.67
N ASN A 85 14.36 -5.83 6.73
CA ASN A 85 13.68 -5.33 7.92
C ASN A 85 12.15 -5.47 7.87
N PHE A 86 11.59 -5.60 6.67
CA PHE A 86 10.14 -5.63 6.44
C PHE A 86 9.74 -6.81 5.55
N LYS A 87 8.45 -7.16 5.60
CA LYS A 87 7.86 -8.05 4.60
C LYS A 87 7.83 -7.34 3.25
N VAL A 88 7.98 -8.11 2.19
CA VAL A 88 7.84 -7.65 0.80
C VAL A 88 6.72 -8.43 0.12
N ILE A 89 6.15 -7.85 -0.92
CA ILE A 89 5.19 -8.52 -1.78
C ILE A 89 5.92 -9.49 -2.69
N GLY A 90 5.35 -10.68 -2.85
CA GLY A 90 5.90 -11.73 -3.68
C GLY A 90 4.82 -12.65 -4.24
N GLN A 91 5.26 -13.78 -4.77
CA GLN A 91 4.38 -14.75 -5.43
C GLN A 91 3.26 -15.26 -4.51
N ASP A 92 3.55 -15.48 -3.22
CA ASP A 92 2.55 -15.95 -2.25
C ASP A 92 1.33 -15.01 -2.13
N ASN A 93 1.52 -13.70 -2.30
CA ASN A 93 0.42 -12.73 -2.28
C ASN A 93 -0.44 -12.84 -3.54
N ILE A 94 0.20 -13.07 -4.70
CA ILE A 94 -0.49 -13.27 -5.98
C ILE A 94 -1.30 -14.57 -5.92
N ASP A 95 -0.68 -15.67 -5.51
CA ASP A 95 -1.31 -16.98 -5.35
C ASP A 95 -2.51 -16.92 -4.39
N TYR A 96 -2.41 -16.11 -3.33
CA TYR A 96 -3.52 -15.87 -2.40
C TYR A 96 -4.72 -15.21 -3.11
N LEU A 97 -4.47 -14.16 -3.91
CA LEU A 97 -5.52 -13.47 -4.66
C LEU A 97 -6.15 -14.39 -5.71
N GLU A 98 -5.37 -15.18 -6.43
CA GLU A 98 -5.87 -16.15 -7.41
C GLU A 98 -6.79 -17.19 -6.75
N LYS A 99 -6.35 -17.81 -5.64
CA LYS A 99 -7.18 -18.74 -4.87
C LYS A 99 -8.45 -18.09 -4.33
N LEU A 100 -8.36 -16.81 -3.94
CA LEU A 100 -9.51 -16.06 -3.47
C LEU A 100 -10.52 -15.80 -4.60
N LEU A 101 -10.03 -15.47 -5.80
CA LEU A 101 -10.86 -15.31 -6.99
C LEU A 101 -11.56 -16.63 -7.35
N ASP A 102 -10.83 -17.75 -7.37
CA ASP A 102 -11.39 -19.08 -7.63
C ASP A 102 -12.47 -19.47 -6.60
N TYR A 103 -12.32 -19.02 -5.35
CA TYR A 103 -13.27 -19.28 -4.28
C TYR A 103 -14.52 -18.40 -4.35
N ILE A 104 -14.38 -17.12 -4.70
CA ILE A 104 -15.48 -16.15 -4.70
C ILE A 104 -16.31 -16.23 -5.98
N THR A 105 -15.66 -16.40 -7.14
CA THR A 105 -16.33 -16.32 -8.45
C THR A 105 -17.55 -17.24 -8.56
N PRO A 106 -17.50 -18.53 -8.15
CA PRO A 106 -18.66 -19.42 -8.21
C PRO A 106 -19.81 -19.04 -7.27
N LYS A 107 -19.60 -18.15 -6.30
CA LYS A 107 -20.64 -17.66 -5.39
C LYS A 107 -21.41 -16.46 -5.94
N LEU A 108 -20.93 -15.87 -7.04
CA LEU A 108 -21.53 -14.70 -7.68
C LEU A 108 -22.49 -15.07 -8.82
N GLU A 109 -22.41 -16.31 -9.30
CA GLU A 109 -23.35 -16.93 -10.25
C GLU A 109 -24.58 -17.49 -9.54
#